data_AF-A0A0F6N3K2-F1
#
_entry.id   AF-A0A0F6N3K2-F1
#
_cell.length_a   1.000
_cell.length_b   1.000
_cell.length_c   1.000
_cell.angle_alpha   90.00
_cell.angle_beta   90.00
_cell.angle_gamma   90.00
#
_symmetry.space_group_name_H-M   'P 1'
#
loop_
_entity.id
_entity.type
_entity.pdbx_description
1 polymer ?
#
loop_
_entity_poly.entity_id
_entity_poly.type
_entity_poly.pdbx_seq_one_letter_code
_entity_poly.pdbx_strand_id
1 'polypeptide(L)'
;EITDQVLYFHLLGHKIDSISFMGMGEALANRQVFDALDSFTDPNLFALSPRRLSISTIGIIPSIKKITQEYPQVNLTFSLHSPYSEERSKLMPINDRYPIDEVMNILDEHIRLTSRKVYIAYIMLPGVNDSLEHANEVVSLLKSRYKSGKLYHVNLIRYNPTISAPEMYGEANEGQVEA
;
A
#
# COMPACT_ATOMS: atom_id res chain seq x y z
N GLU A 1 4.92 14.86 15.61
CA GLU A 1 3.66 14.08 15.52
C GLU A 1 3.84 12.67 14.96
N ILE A 2 4.35 12.48 13.74
CA ILE A 2 4.53 11.12 13.16
C ILE A 2 5.49 10.28 14.01
N THR A 3 6.68 10.81 14.29
CA THR A 3 7.71 10.14 15.10
C THR A 3 7.28 9.97 16.56
N ASP A 4 6.47 10.90 17.09
CA ASP A 4 6.00 10.86 18.48
C ASP A 4 5.17 9.61 18.79
N GLN A 5 4.41 9.10 17.81
CA GLN A 5 3.67 7.84 17.97
C GLN A 5 4.60 6.67 18.27
N VAL A 6 5.78 6.63 17.63
CA VAL A 6 6.78 5.57 17.85
C VAL A 6 7.57 5.85 19.12
N LEU A 7 7.94 7.11 19.36
CA LEU A 7 8.64 7.54 20.57
C LEU A 7 7.85 7.17 21.82
N TYR A 8 6.53 7.34 21.81
CA TYR A 8 5.65 6.96 22.92
C TYR A 8 5.85 5.49 23.33
N PHE A 9 5.77 4.56 22.39
CA PHE A 9 5.97 3.13 22.69
C PHE A 9 7.41 2.83 23.11
N HIS A 10 8.38 3.51 22.50
CA HIS A 10 9.79 3.36 22.89
C HIS A 10 10.03 3.80 24.34
N LEU A 11 9.46 4.92 24.77
CA LEU A 11 9.56 5.43 26.14
C LEU A 11 8.87 4.52 27.17
N LEU A 12 7.87 3.75 26.75
CA LEU A 12 7.25 2.70 27.57
C LEU A 12 8.08 1.40 27.64
N GLY A 13 9.27 1.36 27.02
CA GLY A 13 10.17 0.22 27.02
C GLY A 13 9.83 -0.85 25.97
N HIS A 14 8.91 -0.57 25.03
CA HIS A 14 8.64 -1.49 23.93
C HIS A 14 9.74 -1.40 22.87
N LYS A 15 10.22 -2.58 22.46
CA LYS A 15 11.12 -2.69 21.31
C LYS A 15 10.33 -2.52 20.02
N ILE A 16 10.79 -1.63 19.15
CA ILE A 16 10.18 -1.38 17.86
C ILE A 16 10.89 -2.24 16.80
N ASP A 17 10.17 -3.22 16.24
CA ASP A 17 10.74 -4.11 15.23
C ASP A 17 10.53 -3.62 13.80
N SER A 18 9.38 -3.02 13.51
CA SER A 18 9.03 -2.46 12.21
C SER A 18 8.01 -1.34 12.34
N ILE A 19 7.92 -0.50 11.32
CA ILE A 19 6.94 0.60 11.24
C ILE A 19 6.22 0.47 9.91
N SER A 20 4.89 0.54 9.95
CA SER A 20 4.03 0.55 8.77
C SER A 20 3.18 1.81 8.74
N PHE A 21 3.30 2.60 7.68
CA PHE A 21 2.46 3.77 7.44
C PHE A 21 1.14 3.32 6.80
N MET A 22 0.28 2.73 7.62
CA MET A 22 -1.07 2.24 7.27
C MET A 22 -2.15 2.75 8.24
N GLY A 23 -1.80 3.80 9.01
CA GLY A 23 -2.73 4.48 9.91
C GLY A 23 -3.66 5.45 9.15
N MET A 24 -4.04 6.54 9.81
CA MET A 24 -4.92 7.54 9.21
C MET A 24 -4.21 8.38 8.14
N GLY A 25 -4.90 8.59 7.02
CA GLY A 25 -4.46 9.46 5.93
C GLY A 25 -3.57 8.80 4.87
N GLU A 26 -3.25 9.57 3.82
CA GLU A 26 -2.33 9.14 2.76
C GLU A 26 -0.91 9.60 3.08
N ALA A 27 -0.05 8.66 3.45
CA ALA A 27 1.31 8.95 3.93
C ALA A 27 2.13 9.76 2.90
N LEU A 28 2.03 9.42 1.61
CA LEU A 28 2.80 10.07 0.56
C LEU A 28 2.23 11.42 0.09
N ALA A 29 1.07 11.84 0.61
CA ALA A 29 0.56 13.20 0.44
C ALA A 29 1.16 14.17 1.49
N ASN A 30 1.76 13.66 2.56
CA ASN A 30 2.38 14.43 3.61
C ASN A 30 3.91 14.47 3.43
N ARG A 31 4.48 15.65 3.14
CA ARG A 31 5.93 15.79 2.89
C ARG A 31 6.78 15.41 4.10
N GLN A 32 6.25 15.59 5.31
CA GLN A 32 6.92 15.29 6.57
C GLN A 32 7.13 13.78 6.78
N VAL A 33 6.53 12.93 5.95
CA VAL A 33 6.82 11.48 5.95
C VAL A 33 8.30 11.21 5.66
N PHE A 34 8.94 12.01 4.80
CA PHE A 34 10.34 11.82 4.43
C PHE A 34 11.27 12.18 5.60
N ASP A 35 11.00 13.29 6.29
CA ASP A 35 11.73 13.67 7.51
C ASP A 35 11.58 12.60 8.61
N ALA A 36 10.42 11.95 8.69
CA ALA A 36 10.20 10.83 9.60
C ALA A 36 11.00 9.58 9.19
N LEU A 37 11.08 9.25 7.90
CA LEU A 37 11.94 8.16 7.41
C LEU A 37 13.41 8.40 7.74
N ASP A 38 13.89 9.63 7.56
CA ASP A 38 15.25 10.02 7.93
C ASP A 38 15.47 9.81 9.43
N SER A 39 14.54 10.30 10.25
CA SER A 39 14.60 10.13 11.71
C SER A 39 14.59 8.66 12.14
N PHE A 40 13.76 7.81 11.50
CA PHE A 40 13.67 6.40 11.84
C PHE A 40 14.92 5.61 11.45
N THR A 41 15.63 6.02 10.41
CA THR A 41 16.81 5.32 9.88
C THR A 41 18.13 5.87 10.42
N ASP A 42 18.14 7.06 11.03
CA ASP A 42 19.33 7.66 11.63
C ASP A 42 19.90 6.76 12.76
N PRO A 43 21.18 6.35 12.69
CA PRO A 43 21.84 5.55 13.72
C PRO A 43 21.88 6.18 15.12
N ASN A 44 21.78 7.51 15.22
CA ASN A 44 21.78 8.24 16.49
C ASN A 44 20.37 8.42 17.08
N LEU A 45 19.33 8.05 16.31
CA LEU A 45 17.94 8.13 16.73
C LEU A 45 17.37 6.71 16.89
N PHE A 46 16.49 6.26 16.00
CA PHE A 46 15.83 4.96 16.12
C PHE A 46 16.64 3.81 15.50
N ALA A 47 17.63 4.11 14.64
CA ALA A 47 18.52 3.13 14.01
C ALA A 47 17.81 1.94 13.34
N LEU A 48 16.62 2.15 12.78
CA LEU A 48 15.88 1.09 12.10
C LEU A 48 16.45 0.87 10.69
N SER A 49 16.60 -0.40 10.31
CA SER A 49 16.86 -0.73 8.91
C SER A 49 15.72 -0.19 8.04
N PRO A 50 15.99 0.49 6.91
CA PRO A 50 14.95 0.93 5.99
C PRO A 50 14.00 -0.20 5.53
N ARG A 51 14.49 -1.46 5.52
CA ARG A 51 13.70 -2.65 5.18
C ARG A 51 12.62 -3.02 6.21
N ARG A 52 12.69 -2.42 7.41
CA ARG A 52 11.68 -2.55 8.47
C ARG A 52 10.62 -1.45 8.38
N LEU A 53 10.77 -0.51 7.44
CA LEU A 53 9.81 0.55 7.17
C LEU A 53 8.98 0.16 5.95
N SER A 54 7.66 0.30 6.06
CA SER A 54 6.72 0.02 4.99
C SER A 54 5.77 1.18 4.80
N ILE A 55 5.66 1.69 3.57
CA ILE A 55 4.72 2.77 3.23
C ILE A 55 3.63 2.20 2.34
N SER A 56 2.38 2.44 2.73
CA SER A 56 1.22 2.26 1.85
C SER A 56 0.87 3.58 1.18
N THR A 57 0.46 3.51 -0.09
CA THR A 57 -0.03 4.66 -0.85
C THR A 57 -1.21 4.30 -1.74
N ILE A 58 -2.09 5.26 -1.94
CA ILE A 58 -3.17 5.22 -2.92
C ILE A 58 -2.73 5.56 -4.36
N GLY A 59 -1.43 5.80 -4.59
CA GLY A 59 -0.87 6.00 -5.93
C GLY A 59 -0.37 7.42 -6.23
N ILE A 60 0.20 8.12 -5.25
CA ILE A 60 0.74 9.47 -5.46
C ILE A 60 2.05 9.41 -6.26
N ILE A 61 1.94 9.47 -7.60
CA ILE A 61 3.05 9.24 -8.54
C ILE A 61 4.33 10.03 -8.21
N PRO A 62 4.29 11.37 -7.97
CA PRO A 62 5.50 12.12 -7.67
C PRO A 62 6.24 11.61 -6.43
N SER A 63 5.49 11.21 -5.41
CA SER A 63 6.04 10.70 -4.16
C SER A 63 6.55 9.27 -4.29
N ILE A 64 5.93 8.43 -5.12
CA ILE A 64 6.48 7.08 -5.45
C ILE A 64 7.83 7.22 -6.15
N LYS A 65 7.95 8.15 -7.11
CA LYS A 65 9.23 8.44 -7.76
C LYS A 65 10.29 8.88 -6.75
N LYS A 66 9.91 9.74 -5.80
CA LYS A 66 10.80 10.18 -4.71
C LYS A 66 11.25 9.01 -3.83
N ILE A 67 10.33 8.15 -3.37
CA ILE A 67 10.66 6.93 -2.61
C ILE A 67 11.63 6.03 -3.39
N THR A 68 11.41 5.88 -4.70
CA THR A 68 12.26 5.04 -5.56
C THR A 68 13.69 5.54 -5.61
N GLN A 69 13.89 6.86 -5.66
CA GLN A 69 15.21 7.48 -5.81
C GLN A 69 15.93 7.63 -4.46
N GLU A 70 15.23 8.12 -3.45
CA GLU A 70 15.83 8.51 -2.17
C GLU A 70 15.76 7.41 -1.12
N TYR A 71 14.73 6.54 -1.17
CA TYR A 71 14.45 5.54 -0.15
C TYR A 71 14.26 4.12 -0.74
N PRO A 72 15.17 3.62 -1.60
CA PRO A 72 14.97 2.41 -2.40
C PRO A 72 14.86 1.10 -1.59
N GLN A 73 15.16 1.13 -0.28
CA GLN A 73 15.09 -0.02 0.60
C GLN A 73 13.81 -0.07 1.46
N VAL A 74 13.02 1.01 1.48
CA VAL A 74 11.71 1.06 2.16
C VAL A 74 10.73 0.20 1.37
N ASN A 75 9.91 -0.59 2.06
CA ASN A 75 8.93 -1.45 1.39
C ASN A 75 7.74 -0.58 0.93
N LEU A 76 7.31 -0.79 -0.31
CA LEU A 76 6.20 -0.05 -0.91
C LEU A 76 4.97 -0.95 -1.06
N THR A 77 3.82 -0.46 -0.59
CA THR A 77 2.51 -1.07 -0.79
C THR A 77 1.63 -0.12 -1.60
N PHE A 78 1.02 -0.61 -2.67
CA PHE A 78 0.05 0.12 -3.47
C PHE A 78 -1.37 -0.37 -3.15
N SER A 79 -2.23 0.56 -2.76
CA SER A 79 -3.66 0.30 -2.53
C SER A 79 -4.40 0.29 -3.86
N LEU A 80 -4.60 -0.92 -4.39
CA LEU A 80 -5.20 -1.16 -5.71
C LEU A 80 -6.73 -1.17 -5.62
N HIS A 81 -7.27 -2.10 -4.83
CA HIS A 81 -8.69 -2.33 -4.52
C HIS A 81 -9.64 -2.62 -5.69
N SER A 82 -9.29 -2.31 -6.93
CA SER A 82 -10.00 -2.80 -8.12
C SER A 82 -9.04 -2.83 -9.31
N PRO A 83 -9.10 -3.87 -10.18
CA PRO A 83 -8.38 -3.88 -11.44
C PRO A 83 -9.04 -2.99 -12.51
N TYR A 84 -10.29 -2.56 -12.31
CA TYR A 84 -11.05 -1.76 -13.27
C TYR A 84 -10.94 -0.27 -12.94
N SER A 85 -10.53 0.55 -13.91
CA SER A 85 -10.30 1.98 -13.67
C SER A 85 -11.55 2.71 -13.17
N GLU A 86 -12.72 2.47 -13.79
CA GLU A 86 -13.96 3.16 -13.41
C GLU A 86 -14.43 2.79 -11.99
N GLU A 87 -14.33 1.52 -11.61
CA GLU A 87 -14.66 1.07 -10.27
C GLU A 87 -13.65 1.61 -9.26
N ARG A 88 -12.37 1.62 -9.61
CA ARG A 88 -11.33 2.23 -8.78
C ARG A 88 -11.60 3.71 -8.57
N SER A 89 -12.04 4.47 -9.56
CA SER A 89 -12.42 5.89 -9.38
C SER A 89 -13.57 6.06 -8.39
N LYS A 90 -14.55 5.15 -8.37
CA LYS A 90 -15.64 5.17 -7.39
C LYS A 90 -15.15 4.89 -5.98
N LEU A 91 -14.26 3.90 -5.80
CA LEU A 91 -13.70 3.54 -4.50
C LEU A 91 -12.63 4.55 -4.02
N MET A 92 -11.86 5.07 -4.95
CA MET A 92 -10.65 5.86 -4.72
C MET A 92 -10.55 6.98 -5.78
N PRO A 93 -11.19 8.16 -5.56
CA PRO A 93 -11.23 9.26 -6.52
C PRO A 93 -9.87 9.78 -6.98
N ILE A 94 -8.79 9.46 -6.24
CA ILE A 94 -7.42 9.73 -6.66
C ILE A 94 -7.07 9.09 -8.01
N ASN A 95 -7.78 8.04 -8.43
CA ASN A 95 -7.60 7.40 -9.72
C ASN A 95 -7.85 8.36 -10.90
N ASP A 96 -8.76 9.32 -10.75
CA ASP A 96 -9.04 10.31 -11.80
C ASP A 96 -7.85 11.26 -12.03
N ARG A 97 -7.03 11.45 -10.99
CA ARG A 97 -5.80 12.25 -11.07
C ARG A 97 -4.57 11.41 -11.42
N TYR A 98 -4.50 10.20 -10.87
CA TYR A 98 -3.42 9.24 -11.09
C TYR A 98 -4.02 7.90 -11.51
N PRO A 99 -4.28 7.72 -12.82
CA PRO A 99 -4.88 6.50 -13.34
C PRO A 99 -4.05 5.27 -13.00
N ILE A 100 -4.73 4.17 -12.70
CA ILE A 100 -4.13 2.88 -12.33
C ILE A 100 -2.97 2.47 -13.26
N ASP A 101 -3.13 2.59 -14.58
CA ASP A 101 -2.09 2.18 -15.52
C ASP A 101 -0.82 3.03 -15.41
N GLU A 102 -0.97 4.34 -15.18
CA GLU A 102 0.18 5.21 -14.93
C GLU A 102 0.87 4.84 -13.64
N VAL A 103 0.12 4.58 -12.57
CA VAL A 103 0.69 4.14 -11.29
C VAL A 103 1.44 2.82 -11.46
N MET A 104 0.85 1.83 -12.14
CA MET A 104 1.49 0.54 -12.40
C MET A 104 2.78 0.68 -13.21
N ASN A 105 2.85 1.60 -14.17
CA ASN A 105 4.08 1.88 -14.92
C ASN A 105 5.19 2.43 -14.01
N ILE A 106 4.84 3.29 -13.06
CA ILE A 106 5.80 3.83 -12.07
C ILE A 106 6.24 2.76 -11.08
N LEU A 107 5.35 1.83 -10.69
CA LEU A 107 5.72 0.70 -9.85
C LEU A 107 6.65 -0.28 -10.59
N ASP A 108 6.44 -0.50 -11.89
CA ASP A 108 7.36 -1.28 -12.72
C ASP A 108 8.75 -0.63 -12.82
N GLU A 109 8.80 0.70 -12.93
CA GLU A 109 10.05 1.47 -12.86
C GLU A 109 10.73 1.32 -11.48
N HIS A 110 9.96 1.43 -10.39
CA HIS A 110 10.45 1.20 -9.04
C HIS A 110 11.08 -0.18 -8.88
N ILE A 111 10.39 -1.23 -9.33
CA ILE A 111 10.89 -2.61 -9.29
C ILE A 111 12.16 -2.75 -10.15
N ARG A 112 12.22 -2.12 -11.33
CA ARG A 112 13.38 -2.19 -12.21
C ARG A 112 14.62 -1.57 -11.59
N LEU A 113 14.47 -0.43 -10.92
CA LEU A 113 15.57 0.31 -10.31
C LEU A 113 16.05 -0.30 -9.00
N THR A 114 15.13 -0.84 -8.19
CA THR A 114 15.43 -1.29 -6.83
C THR A 114 15.54 -2.81 -6.69
N SER A 115 14.99 -3.56 -7.65
CA SER A 115 14.77 -5.01 -7.55
C SER A 115 14.00 -5.45 -6.30
N ARG A 116 13.25 -4.54 -5.67
CA ARG A 116 12.43 -4.81 -4.50
C ARG A 116 11.05 -5.32 -4.91
N LYS A 117 10.40 -6.04 -4.00
CA LYS A 117 8.99 -6.40 -4.15
C LYS A 117 8.11 -5.19 -3.88
N VAL A 118 7.02 -5.08 -4.64
CA VAL A 118 5.92 -4.15 -4.37
C VAL A 118 4.73 -4.97 -3.89
N TYR A 119 4.15 -4.56 -2.76
CA TYR A 119 2.94 -5.19 -2.25
C TYR A 119 1.71 -4.51 -2.87
N ILE A 120 0.71 -5.30 -3.23
CA ILE A 120 -0.57 -4.84 -3.74
C ILE A 120 -1.59 -5.11 -2.64
N ALA A 121 -2.15 -4.05 -2.06
CA ALA A 121 -3.22 -4.16 -1.09
C ALA A 121 -4.57 -4.21 -1.81
N TYR A 122 -5.35 -5.25 -1.53
CA TYR A 122 -6.67 -5.46 -2.11
C TYR A 122 -7.67 -5.74 -0.99
N ILE A 123 -8.54 -4.78 -0.71
CA ILE A 123 -9.59 -4.96 0.29
C ILE A 123 -10.75 -5.72 -0.35
N MET A 124 -11.21 -6.78 0.31
CA MET A 124 -12.30 -7.64 -0.16
C MET A 124 -13.62 -7.08 0.36
N LEU A 125 -14.41 -6.50 -0.54
CA LEU A 125 -15.72 -5.91 -0.28
C LEU A 125 -16.79 -6.82 -0.89
N PRO A 126 -17.61 -7.49 -0.06
CA PRO A 126 -18.60 -8.46 -0.53
C PRO A 126 -19.54 -7.91 -1.59
N GLY A 127 -19.62 -8.58 -2.74
CA GLY A 127 -20.47 -8.21 -3.86
C GLY A 127 -20.05 -6.95 -4.62
N VAL A 128 -18.89 -6.39 -4.30
CA VAL A 128 -18.36 -5.18 -4.94
C VAL A 128 -17.13 -5.51 -5.76
N ASN A 129 -16.09 -6.08 -5.15
CA ASN A 129 -14.82 -6.32 -5.81
C ASN A 129 -14.24 -7.72 -5.52
N ASP A 130 -15.07 -8.66 -5.08
CA ASP A 130 -14.65 -9.98 -4.60
C ASP A 130 -15.00 -11.14 -5.56
N SER A 131 -15.44 -10.84 -6.79
CA SER A 131 -15.79 -11.89 -7.75
C SER A 131 -14.57 -12.58 -8.39
N LEU A 132 -14.79 -13.75 -8.99
CA LEU A 132 -13.75 -14.47 -9.71
C LEU A 132 -13.25 -13.68 -10.94
N GLU A 133 -14.11 -12.91 -11.61
CA GLU A 133 -13.68 -11.98 -12.66
C GLU A 133 -12.67 -10.95 -12.14
N HIS A 134 -12.92 -10.36 -10.97
CA HIS A 134 -11.98 -9.41 -10.36
C HIS A 134 -10.62 -10.08 -10.10
N ALA A 135 -10.64 -11.29 -9.53
CA ALA A 135 -9.40 -12.04 -9.28
C ALA A 135 -8.64 -12.33 -10.58
N ASN A 136 -9.33 -12.76 -11.63
CA ASN A 136 -8.74 -13.03 -12.94
C ASN A 136 -8.14 -11.77 -13.57
N GLU A 137 -8.82 -10.63 -13.45
CA GLU A 137 -8.33 -9.35 -13.97
C GLU A 137 -7.15 -8.82 -13.17
N VAL A 138 -7.11 -8.99 -11.84
CA VAL A 138 -5.90 -8.69 -11.05
C VAL A 138 -4.72 -9.57 -11.51
N VAL A 139 -4.96 -10.86 -11.77
CA VAL A 139 -3.92 -11.77 -12.28
C VAL A 139 -3.45 -11.34 -13.67
N SER A 140 -4.36 -10.99 -14.58
CA SER A 140 -4.06 -10.48 -15.92
C SER A 140 -3.25 -9.17 -15.85
N LEU A 141 -3.73 -8.24 -15.03
CA LEU A 141 -3.10 -6.96 -14.76
C LEU A 141 -1.66 -7.11 -14.29
N LEU A 142 -1.36 -8.07 -13.40
CA LEU A 142 0.00 -8.27 -12.88
C LEU A 142 0.89 -9.10 -13.82
N LYS A 143 0.34 -10.14 -14.48
CA LYS A 143 1.10 -10.97 -15.42
C LYS A 143 1.59 -10.21 -16.65
N SER A 144 0.88 -9.15 -17.04
CA SER A 144 1.28 -8.25 -18.13
C SER A 144 2.43 -7.31 -17.77
N ARG A 145 2.83 -7.22 -16.49
CA ARG A 145 3.85 -6.28 -15.99
C ARG A 145 5.26 -6.85 -16.00
N TYR A 146 6.23 -6.02 -15.62
CA TYR A 146 7.66 -6.38 -15.58
C TYR A 146 7.94 -7.71 -14.84
N LYS A 147 8.82 -8.54 -15.43
CA LYS A 147 9.11 -9.92 -14.96
C LYS A 147 7.86 -10.79 -14.76
N SER A 148 6.83 -10.57 -15.58
CA SER A 148 5.52 -11.24 -15.49
C SER A 148 4.89 -11.15 -14.10
N GLY A 149 5.07 -10.00 -13.45
CA GLY A 149 4.46 -9.74 -12.15
C GLY A 149 5.13 -10.42 -10.96
N LYS A 150 6.24 -11.15 -11.13
CA LYS A 150 6.87 -11.96 -10.06
C LYS A 150 7.35 -11.19 -8.83
N LEU A 151 7.50 -9.87 -8.95
CA LEU A 151 7.89 -8.98 -7.86
C LEU A 151 6.71 -8.18 -7.28
N TYR A 152 5.50 -8.40 -7.79
CA TYR A 152 4.29 -7.99 -7.10
C TYR A 152 3.82 -9.10 -6.17
N HIS A 153 3.35 -8.70 -4.98
CA HIS A 153 2.76 -9.62 -4.01
C HIS A 153 1.40 -9.09 -3.58
N VAL A 154 0.33 -9.85 -3.83
CA VAL A 154 -1.04 -9.43 -3.51
C VAL A 154 -1.37 -9.82 -2.08
N ASN A 155 -1.75 -8.83 -1.28
CA ASN A 155 -2.30 -8.99 0.05
C ASN A 155 -3.82 -8.78 -0.03
N LEU A 156 -4.57 -9.87 0.13
CA LEU A 156 -6.02 -9.80 0.30
C LEU A 156 -6.33 -9.40 1.74
N ILE A 157 -7.06 -8.30 1.92
CA ILE A 157 -7.40 -7.72 3.21
C ILE A 157 -8.90 -7.88 3.40
N ARG A 158 -9.30 -8.60 4.45
CA ARG A 158 -10.72 -8.69 4.81
C ARG A 158 -11.22 -7.32 5.24
N TYR A 159 -12.39 -6.94 4.74
CA TYR A 159 -13.04 -5.72 5.18
C TYR A 159 -13.47 -5.83 6.65
N ASN A 160 -13.08 -4.84 7.44
CA ASN A 160 -13.52 -4.68 8.82
C ASN A 160 -14.57 -3.56 8.84
N PRO A 161 -15.84 -3.85 9.20
CA PRO A 161 -16.89 -2.84 9.21
C PRO A 161 -16.57 -1.70 10.18
N THR A 162 -17.03 -0.49 9.83
CA THR A 162 -16.91 0.68 10.69
C THR A 162 -18.25 1.37 10.82
N ILE A 163 -18.47 2.06 11.95
CA ILE A 163 -19.74 2.72 12.29
C ILE A 163 -20.17 3.75 11.21
N SER A 164 -19.21 4.33 10.50
CA SER A 164 -19.41 5.37 9.48
C SER A 164 -19.38 4.85 8.05
N ALA A 165 -19.20 3.54 7.83
CA ALA A 165 -19.20 3.00 6.47
C ALA A 165 -20.62 2.95 5.90
N PRO A 166 -20.80 3.17 4.58
CA PRO A 166 -22.08 2.94 3.92
C PRO A 166 -22.58 1.52 4.21
N GLU A 167 -23.88 1.36 4.54
CA GLU A 167 -24.53 0.08 4.89
C GLU A 167 -24.34 -1.03 3.82
N MET A 168 -23.94 -0.65 2.61
CA MET A 168 -23.68 -1.55 1.49
C MET A 168 -22.44 -2.45 1.64
N TYR A 169 -21.54 -2.17 2.59
CA TYR A 169 -20.35 -3.02 2.83
C TYR A 169 -20.60 -3.96 4.01
N GLY A 170 -21.01 -5.20 3.71
CA GLY A 170 -21.18 -6.26 4.71
C GLY A 170 -19.86 -6.90 5.15
N GLU A 171 -19.91 -7.69 6.24
CA GLU A 171 -18.79 -8.55 6.64
C GLU A 171 -18.56 -9.67 5.61
N ALA A 172 -17.29 -9.98 5.35
CA ALA A 172 -16.92 -11.10 4.49
C ALA A 172 -17.40 -12.44 5.11
N ASN A 173 -18.18 -13.22 4.36
CA ASN A 173 -18.72 -14.48 4.83
C ASN A 173 -17.71 -15.63 4.60
N GLU A 174 -17.19 -16.22 5.68
CA GLU A 174 -16.17 -17.27 5.62
C GLU A 174 -16.65 -18.55 4.88
N GLY A 175 -17.97 -18.74 4.76
CA GLY A 175 -18.56 -19.90 4.08
C GLY A 175 -18.62 -19.82 2.54
N GLN A 176 -18.22 -18.70 1.93
CA GLN A 176 -18.26 -18.50 0.47
C GLN A 176 -16.91 -18.72 -0.23
N VAL A 177 -15.86 -19.09 0.51
CA VAL A 177 -14.57 -19.46 -0.08
C VAL A 177 -14.68 -20.89 -0.60
N GLU A 178 -15.19 -21.06 -1.82
CA GLU A 178 -15.06 -22.34 -2.53
C GLU A 178 -13.58 -22.61 -2.80
N ALA A 179 -13.13 -23.81 -2.40
CA ALA A 179 -11.74 -24.26 -2.46
C ALA A 179 -11.26 -24.62 -3.87
#